data_AF-A0A447U5H2-F1
#
_entry.id   AF-A0A447U5H2-F1
#
_cell.length_a   1.000
_cell.length_b   1.000
_cell.length_c   1.000
_cell.angle_alpha   90.00
_cell.angle_beta   90.00
_cell.angle_gamma   90.00
#
_symmetry.space_group_name_H-M   'P 1'
#
loop_
_entity.id
_entity.type
_entity.pdbx_description
1 polymer ?
#
loop_
_entity_poly.entity_id
_entity_poly.type
_entity_poly.pdbx_seq_one_letter_code
_entity_poly.pdbx_strand_id
1 'polypeptide(L)' 'MLTDHTVSSIGHEFYRAFSDKWESEYTGNLTINERPSARWGSWITITVNQDVIFQTFLFPNEKRLRENRRLRISAKQRKH' A
#
# COMPACT_ATOMS: atom_id res chain seq x y z
N MET A 1 12.70 14.17 -6.46
CA MET A 1 12.41 13.22 -7.57
C MET A 1 11.49 12.13 -7.05
N LEU A 2 10.45 11.75 -7.81
CA LEU A 2 9.50 10.69 -7.42
C LEU A 2 9.81 9.39 -8.19
N THR A 3 10.08 8.30 -7.47
CA THR A 3 10.41 7.00 -8.07
C THR A 3 9.30 5.97 -7.81
N ASP A 4 8.90 5.26 -8.86
CA ASP A 4 7.87 4.21 -8.82
C ASP A 4 8.49 2.80 -8.76
N HIS A 5 8.19 2.05 -7.70
CA HIS A 5 8.45 0.61 -7.59
C HIS A 5 7.15 -0.15 -7.27
N THR A 6 6.04 0.26 -7.87
CA THR A 6 4.77 -0.47 -7.88
C THR A 6 4.72 -1.47 -9.02
N VAL A 7 4.03 -2.59 -8.81
CA VAL A 7 4.00 -3.74 -9.74
C VAL A 7 2.59 -4.28 -9.97
N SER A 8 1.62 -3.97 -9.10
CA SER A 8 0.22 -4.35 -9.31
C SER A 8 -0.60 -3.21 -9.89
N SER A 9 -1.74 -3.54 -10.50
CA SER A 9 -2.69 -2.54 -11.02
C SER A 9 -3.13 -1.57 -9.92
N ILE A 10 -3.42 -2.06 -8.71
CA ILE A 10 -3.82 -1.21 -7.59
C ILE A 10 -2.67 -0.34 -7.07
N GLY A 11 -1.43 -0.83 -7.16
CA GLY A 11 -0.23 -0.05 -6.86
C GLY A 11 -0.01 1.08 -7.87
N HIS A 12 -0.13 0.79 -9.17
CA HIS A 12 -0.04 1.80 -10.22
C HIS A 12 -1.15 2.85 -10.11
N GLU A 13 -2.39 2.46 -9.82
CA GLU A 13 -3.49 3.41 -9.57
C GLU A 13 -3.18 4.32 -8.38
N PHE A 14 -2.65 3.76 -7.29
CA PHE A 14 -2.19 4.54 -6.15
C PHE A 14 -1.08 5.53 -6.53
N TYR A 15 -0.05 5.07 -7.26
CA TYR A 15 1.05 5.93 -7.71
C TYR A 15 0.54 7.11 -8.53
N ARG A 16 -0.37 6.87 -9.49
CA ARG A 16 -0.96 7.91 -10.34
C ARG A 16 -1.80 8.90 -9.54
N ALA A 17 -2.67 8.40 -8.66
CA ALA A 17 -3.51 9.26 -7.82
C ALA A 17 -2.68 10.10 -6.83
N PHE A 18 -1.62 9.50 -6.26
CA PHE A 18 -0.70 10.19 -5.37
C PHE A 18 0.09 11.27 -6.11
N SER A 19 0.70 10.92 -7.26
CA SER A 19 1.50 11.86 -8.06
C SER A 19 0.69 13.02 -8.60
N ASP A 20 -0.58 12.82 -8.98
CA ASP A 20 -1.49 13.89 -9.42
C ASP A 20 -1.78 14.92 -8.32
N LYS A 21 -1.82 14.49 -7.05
CA LYS A 21 -2.07 15.36 -5.89
C LYS A 21 -0.80 15.82 -5.19
N TRP A 22 0.34 15.30 -5.59
CA TRP A 22 1.61 15.61 -4.96
C TRP A 22 2.15 16.94 -5.50
N GLU A 23 1.72 18.03 -4.88
CA GLU A 23 2.34 19.35 -5.00
C GLU A 23 3.17 19.60 -3.75
N SER A 24 4.47 19.37 -3.82
CA SER A 24 5.36 19.55 -2.67
C SER A 24 6.61 20.33 -3.07
N GLU A 25 6.99 21.32 -2.24
CA GLU A 25 8.29 22.00 -2.31
C GLU A 25 9.45 21.08 -1.88
N TYR A 26 9.17 19.82 -1.51
CA TYR A 26 10.16 18.86 -1.06
C TYR A 26 11.10 18.44 -2.20
N THR A 27 12.36 18.83 -2.10
CA THR A 27 13.41 18.59 -3.11
C THR A 27 14.09 17.22 -2.97
N GLY A 28 13.79 16.45 -1.93
CA GLY A 28 14.41 15.13 -1.71
C GLY A 28 13.86 14.02 -2.61
N ASN A 29 14.39 12.81 -2.40
CA ASN A 29 13.97 11.62 -3.14
C ASN A 29 12.86 10.90 -2.38
N LEU A 30 11.69 10.85 -3.00
CA LEU A 30 10.53 10.12 -2.49
C LEU A 30 10.34 8.86 -3.34
N THR A 31 10.26 7.71 -2.68
CA THR A 31 10.11 6.41 -3.36
C THR A 31 8.86 5.72 -2.86
N ILE A 32 8.03 5.28 -3.81
CA ILE A 32 6.83 4.49 -3.53
C ILE A 32 7.18 3.03 -3.80
N ASN A 33 7.13 2.21 -2.75
CA ASN A 33 7.46 0.79 -2.80
C ASN A 33 6.20 -0.03 -2.59
N GLU A 34 6.01 -1.04 -3.44
CA GLU A 34 4.96 -2.02 -3.26
C GLU A 34 5.49 -3.38 -2.81
N ARG A 35 4.78 -4.01 -1.88
CA ARG A 35 4.89 -5.45 -1.64
C ARG A 35 3.55 -6.13 -1.92
N PRO A 36 3.38 -6.76 -3.09
CA PRO A 36 2.11 -7.39 -3.45
C PRO A 36 1.89 -8.68 -2.66
N SER A 37 0.65 -8.91 -2.25
CA SER A 37 0.18 -10.18 -1.69
C SER A 37 -1.06 -10.62 -2.47
N ALA A 38 -0.92 -11.68 -3.27
CA ALA A 38 -2.02 -12.23 -4.05
C ALA A 38 -3.27 -12.53 -3.19
N ARG A 39 -3.05 -12.91 -1.93
CA ARG A 39 -4.08 -13.36 -1.00
C ARG A 39 -4.75 -12.23 -0.21
N TRP A 40 -4.03 -11.15 0.07
CA TRP A 40 -4.56 -10.08 0.92
C TRP A 40 -4.76 -8.76 0.15
N GLY A 41 -3.84 -8.40 -0.74
CA GLY A 41 -3.73 -7.08 -1.35
C GLY A 41 -2.29 -6.58 -1.35
N SER A 42 -2.08 -5.28 -1.49
CA SER A 42 -0.73 -4.72 -1.65
C SER A 42 -0.37 -3.79 -0.50
N TRP A 43 0.78 -4.05 0.12
CA TRP A 43 1.38 -3.07 1.04
C TRP A 43 2.07 -1.99 0.22
N ILE A 44 1.67 -0.75 0.44
CA ILE A 44 2.34 0.42 -0.13
C ILE A 44 3.10 1.12 0.97
N THR A 45 4.37 1.42 0.73
CA THR A 45 5.24 2.13 1.65
C THR A 45 5.89 3.29 0.91
N ILE A 46 5.80 4.49 1.49
CA ILE A 46 6.45 5.69 0.96
C ILE A 46 7.67 5.97 1.82
N THR A 47 8.82 6.08 1.18
CA THR A 47 10.08 6.44 1.85
C THR A 47 10.63 7.76 1.35
N VAL A 48 11.26 8.48 2.25
CA VAL A 48 12.02 9.69 1.99
C VAL A 48 13.42 9.48 2.53
N ASN A 49 14.44 9.58 1.68
CA ASN A 49 15.83 9.30 2.07
C ASN A 49 16.00 7.95 2.80
N GLN A 50 15.25 6.93 2.37
CA GLN A 50 15.21 5.57 2.94
C GLN A 50 14.40 5.42 4.25
N ASP A 51 13.95 6.51 4.87
CA ASP A 51 13.06 6.47 6.03
C ASP A 51 11.60 6.31 5.62
N VAL A 52 10.87 5.42 6.30
CA VAL A 52 9.44 5.20 6.05
C VAL A 52 8.65 6.35 6.66
N ILE A 53 8.00 7.15 5.82
CA ILE A 53 7.16 8.26 6.25
C ILE A 53 5.66 7.92 6.23
N PHE A 54 5.27 6.93 5.42
CA PHE A 54 3.89 6.50 5.31
C PHE A 54 3.80 5.03 4.87
N GLN A 55 2.80 4.32 5.40
CA GLN A 55 2.50 2.95 5.00
C GLN A 55 1.00 2.71 5.04
N THR A 56 0.48 2.04 4.01
CA THR A 56 -0.93 1.64 3.94
C THR A 56 -1.09 0.28 3.26
N PHE A 57 -2.23 -0.37 3.50
CA PHE A 57 -2.60 -1.61 2.85
C PHE A 57 -3.77 -1.40 1.89
N LEU A 58 -3.58 -1.74 0.61
CA LEU A 58 -4.58 -1.62 -0.42
C LEU A 58 -5.22 -2.98 -0.69
N PHE A 59 -6.55 -3.05 -0.53
CA PHE A 59 -7.31 -4.26 -0.83
C PHE A 59 -7.77 -4.23 -2.28
N PRO A 60 -7.64 -5.34 -3.03
CA PRO A 60 -7.98 -5.37 -4.46
C PRO A 60 -9.50 -5.32 -4.71
N ASN A 61 -10.32 -5.59 -3.69
CA ASN A 61 -11.78 -5.43 -3.76
C ASN A 61 -12.40 -5.38 -2.35
N GLU A 62 -13.42 -4.54 -2.15
CA GLU A 62 -14.22 -4.41 -0.92
C GLU A 62 -14.80 -5.74 -0.42
N LYS A 63 -15.18 -6.64 -1.34
CA LYS A 63 -15.67 -7.98 -0.99
C LYS A 63 -14.59 -8.82 -0.29
N ARG A 64 -13.36 -8.78 -0.81
CA ARG A 64 -12.21 -9.48 -0.23
C ARG A 64 -11.80 -8.88 1.11
N LEU A 65 -11.92 -7.56 1.30
CA LEU A 65 -11.73 -6.93 2.61
C LEU A 65 -12.67 -7.55 3.67
N ARG A 66 -13.96 -7.73 3.33
CA ARG A 66 -14.95 -8.34 4.25
C ARG A 66 -14.63 -9.81 4.55
N GLU A 67 -14.27 -10.60 3.55
CA GLU A 67 -13.84 -12.00 3.72
C GLU A 67 -12.59 -12.09 4.62
N ASN A 68 -11.62 -11.22 4.40
CA ASN A 68 -10.38 -11.15 5.17
C ASN A 68 -10.60 -10.73 6.64
N ARG A 69 -11.54 -9.80 6.88
CA ARG A 69 -11.96 -9.43 8.25
C ARG A 69 -12.52 -10.64 8.99
N ARG A 70 -13.38 -11.43 8.35
CA ARG A 70 -13.93 -12.67 8.93
C ARG A 70 -12.84 -13.68 9.26
N LEU A 71 -11.89 -13.90 8.35
CA LEU A 71 -10.76 -14.81 8.58
C LEU A 71 -9.87 -14.36 9.74
N ARG A 72 -9.53 -13.07 9.85
CA ARG A 72 -8.72 -12.53 10.95
C ARG A 72 -9.40 -12.69 12.32
N ILE A 73 -10.72 -12.45 12.39
CA ILE A 73 -11.47 -12.64 13.64
C ILE A 73 -11.48 -14.13 14.01
N SER A 74 -11.73 -15.03 13.05
CA SER A 74 -11.75 -16.48 13.32
C SER A 74 -10.39 -17.04 13.74
N ALA A 75 -9.28 -16.52 13.18
CA ALA A 75 -7.94 -16.96 13.53
C ALA A 75 -7.53 -16.52 14.93
N LYS A 76 -8.05 -15.38 15.41
CA LYS A 76 -7.78 -14.88 16.77
C LYS A 76 -8.55 -15.70 17.84
N GLN A 77 -9.73 -16.20 17.51
CA GLN A 77 -10.57 -16.99 18.42
C GLN A 77 -10.13 -18.46 18.61
N ARG A 78 -9.26 -18.99 17.74
CA ARG A 78 -8.72 -20.36 17.88
C ARG A 78 -7.43 -20.46 18.71
N LYS A 79 -6.95 -19.34 19.26
CA LYS A 79 -5.72 -19.29 20.08
C LYS A 79 -5.97 -19.02 21.57
N HIS A 80 -7.22 -19.12 22.02
CA HIS A 80 -7.59 -19.12 23.42
C HIS A 80 -8.37 -20.38 23.77
#